data_AF-A0A914XV05-F1
#
_entry.id   AF-A0A914XV05-F1
#
_cell.length_a   1.000
_cell.length_b   1.000
_cell.length_c   1.000
_cell.angle_alpha   90.00
_cell.angle_beta   90.00
_cell.angle_gamma   90.00
#
_symmetry.space_group_name_H-M   'P 1'
#
loop_
_entity.id
_entity.type
_entity.pdbx_description
1 polymer ?
#
loop_
_entity_poly.entity_id
_entity_poly.type
_entity_poly.pdbx_seq_one_letter_code
_entity_poly.pdbx_strand_id
1 'polypeptide(L)'
;MGGGSAWTWTDSTPFNFADWTNDEPDSGKQCIVASTSDGYWSTEACSKGRPFICSISAAGNQPSTRPPSKTTTKPTVIINHPSTRPLPTVTTPKPSHQYRNCSFGWVYFEPTHSCYGYNNKGIMMNWTSAETFCNSQGAHLASIHSYEEQMFINGN
;
A
#
# COMPACT_ATOMS: atom_id res chain seq x y z
N MET A 1 15.11 29.07 0.59
CA MET A 1 15.33 27.70 0.09
C MET A 1 14.94 26.76 1.22
N GLY A 2 13.90 25.96 1.05
CA GLY A 2 13.44 24.99 2.06
C GLY A 2 12.80 23.82 1.32
N GLY A 3 13.63 22.89 0.86
CA GLY A 3 13.16 21.67 0.24
C GLY A 3 12.50 20.81 1.31
N GLY A 4 11.17 20.75 1.29
CA GLY A 4 10.44 19.79 2.10
C GLY A 4 10.81 18.39 1.63
N SER A 5 11.41 17.60 2.51
CA SER A 5 11.63 16.18 2.27
C SER A 5 10.28 15.52 1.99
N ALA A 6 10.09 14.99 0.79
CA ALA A 6 8.91 14.21 0.47
C ALA A 6 9.04 12.82 1.13
N TRP A 7 8.04 12.43 1.91
CA TRP A 7 7.95 11.08 2.47
C TRP A 7 7.74 10.05 1.34
N THR A 8 8.30 8.86 1.52
CA THR A 8 8.17 7.75 0.56
C THR A 8 7.96 6.44 1.28
N TRP A 9 7.16 5.56 0.69
CA TRP A 9 7.01 4.18 1.12
C TRP A 9 8.13 3.29 0.58
N THR A 10 8.45 2.21 1.29
CA THR A 10 9.52 1.26 0.90
C THR A 10 9.13 0.39 -0.29
N ASP A 11 7.84 0.14 -0.46
CA ASP A 11 7.27 -0.56 -1.61
C ASP A 11 7.16 0.29 -2.89
N SER A 12 7.69 1.52 -2.85
CA SER A 12 7.65 2.50 -3.95
C SER A 12 6.25 2.96 -4.37
N THR A 13 5.23 2.70 -3.56
CA THR A 13 3.88 3.24 -3.78
C THR A 13 3.82 4.74 -3.49
N PRO A 14 2.86 5.47 -4.08
CA PRO A 14 2.74 6.90 -3.85
C PRO A 14 2.43 7.26 -2.39
N PHE A 15 3.13 8.25 -1.85
CA PHE A 15 2.78 8.88 -0.58
C PHE A 15 1.67 9.92 -0.81
N ASN A 16 0.42 9.49 -0.76
CA ASN A 16 -0.78 10.30 -1.05
C ASN A 16 -1.80 10.38 0.09
N PHE A 17 -1.50 9.70 1.21
CA PHE A 17 -2.34 9.67 2.40
C PHE A 17 -1.43 9.74 3.63
N ALA A 18 -1.85 10.51 4.63
CA ALA A 18 -1.23 10.58 5.94
C ALA A 18 -2.25 11.08 6.94
N ASP A 19 -2.29 10.47 8.13
CA ASP A 19 -3.18 10.86 9.21
C ASP A 19 -2.35 11.25 10.44
N TRP A 20 -1.63 12.36 10.34
CA TRP A 20 -0.70 12.82 11.37
C TRP A 20 -1.42 13.19 12.67
N THR A 21 -0.81 12.86 13.81
CA THR A 21 -1.20 13.46 15.08
C THR A 21 -0.77 14.93 15.16
N ASN A 22 -1.24 15.63 16.19
CA ASN A 22 -0.88 17.03 16.40
C ASN A 22 0.65 17.19 16.49
N ASP A 23 1.16 18.27 15.90
CA ASP A 23 2.57 18.65 15.94
C ASP A 23 3.54 17.69 15.21
N GLU A 24 3.02 16.80 14.36
CA GLU A 24 3.80 15.93 13.47
C GLU A 24 3.57 16.32 11.99
N PRO A 25 4.52 16.07 11.07
CA PRO A 25 5.82 15.41 11.30
C PRO A 25 6.88 16.31 11.96
N ASP A 26 7.63 15.74 12.91
CA ASP A 26 8.84 16.35 13.49
C ASP A 26 10.01 16.30 12.49
N SER A 27 10.61 17.46 12.23
CA SER A 27 11.74 17.63 11.30
C SER A 27 13.02 16.84 11.66
N GLY A 28 13.17 16.37 12.89
CA GLY A 28 14.35 15.64 13.37
C GLY A 28 14.26 14.11 13.21
N LYS A 29 13.15 13.59 12.70
CA LYS A 29 12.85 12.15 12.69
C LYS A 29 12.54 11.68 11.26
N GLN A 30 12.95 10.46 10.94
CA GLN A 30 13.02 9.98 9.55
C GLN A 30 12.14 8.76 9.27
N CYS A 31 11.45 8.23 10.28
CA CYS A 31 10.56 7.08 10.14
C CYS A 31 9.16 7.41 10.64
N ILE A 32 8.15 6.85 10.00
CA ILE A 32 6.74 7.00 10.35
C ILE A 32 6.30 5.78 11.17
N VAL A 33 5.51 6.04 12.21
CA VAL A 33 4.78 5.01 12.96
C VAL A 33 3.30 5.31 12.87
N ALA A 34 2.54 4.40 12.25
CA ALA A 34 1.09 4.40 12.30
C ALA A 34 0.64 3.62 13.54
N SER A 35 -0.11 4.27 14.42
CA SER A 35 -0.63 3.65 15.62
C SER A 35 -1.86 2.81 15.30
N THR A 36 -1.83 1.53 15.64
CA THR A 36 -2.98 0.63 15.39
C THR A 36 -4.10 0.81 16.43
N SER A 37 -3.88 1.58 17.49
CA SER A 37 -4.88 1.80 18.55
C SER A 37 -5.81 2.97 18.28
N ASP A 38 -5.31 4.04 17.66
CA ASP A 38 -6.05 5.28 17.39
C ASP A 38 -5.99 5.71 15.92
N GLY A 39 -5.14 5.10 15.09
CA GLY A 39 -5.02 5.36 13.66
C GLY A 39 -4.10 6.53 13.30
N TYR A 40 -3.62 7.31 14.28
CA TYR A 40 -2.80 8.49 14.01
C TYR A 40 -1.32 8.15 13.81
N TRP A 41 -0.64 9.00 13.05
CA TRP A 41 0.73 8.82 12.62
C TRP A 41 1.63 9.81 13.33
N SER A 42 2.82 9.34 13.69
CA SER A 42 3.87 10.19 14.25
C SER A 42 5.20 9.83 13.64
N THR A 43 6.15 10.76 13.64
CA THR A 43 7.52 10.45 13.27
C THR A 43 8.30 9.98 14.49
N GLU A 44 9.21 9.04 14.26
CA GLU A 44 10.06 8.44 15.30
C GLU A 44 11.49 8.19 14.79
N ALA A 45 12.42 8.00 15.72
CA ALA A 45 13.75 7.51 15.40
C ALA A 45 13.66 6.08 14.83
N CYS A 46 14.18 5.89 13.61
CA CYS A 46 14.17 4.61 12.91
C CYS A 46 14.82 3.44 13.68
N SER A 47 15.71 3.75 14.63
CA SER A 47 16.41 2.77 15.47
C SER A 47 15.53 2.17 16.57
N LYS A 48 14.37 2.75 16.86
CA LYS A 48 13.51 2.28 17.94
C LYS A 48 12.73 1.03 17.52
N GLY A 49 12.73 0.02 18.38
CA GLY A 49 11.99 -1.21 18.16
C GLY A 49 10.48 -0.99 18.21
N ARG A 50 9.75 -1.49 17.21
CA ARG A 50 8.29 -1.45 17.14
C ARG A 50 7.72 -2.77 16.63
N PRO A 51 6.47 -3.12 17.01
CA PRO A 51 5.66 -4.04 16.23
C PRO A 51 5.53 -3.51 14.79
N PHE A 52 5.41 -4.41 13.84
CA PHE A 52 5.39 -4.04 12.43
C PHE A 52 4.49 -4.99 11.63
N ILE A 53 3.91 -4.45 10.58
CA ILE A 53 3.02 -5.15 9.66
C ILE A 53 3.70 -5.15 8.30
N CYS A 54 3.76 -6.32 7.68
CA CYS A 54 4.21 -6.43 6.30
C CYS A 54 3.00 -6.37 5.36
N SER A 55 3.14 -5.77 4.18
CA SER A 55 2.15 -5.87 3.11
C SER A 55 2.79 -6.34 1.80
N ILE A 56 2.01 -7.08 1.03
CA ILE A 56 2.36 -7.48 -0.34
C ILE A 56 1.11 -7.35 -1.20
N SER A 57 1.24 -6.69 -2.35
CA SER A 57 0.16 -6.68 -3.33
C SER A 57 -0.07 -8.11 -3.82
N ALA A 58 -1.32 -8.59 -3.78
CA ALA A 58 -1.65 -9.91 -4.31
C ALA A 58 -1.36 -10.02 -5.82
N ALA A 59 -1.24 -8.89 -6.52
CA ALA A 59 -0.74 -8.82 -7.91
C ALA A 59 0.78 -9.03 -8.04
N GLY A 60 1.54 -8.80 -6.97
CA GLY A 60 3.01 -8.99 -6.89
C GLY A 60 3.47 -10.43 -6.72
N ASN A 61 2.55 -11.37 -6.41
CA ASN A 61 2.83 -12.81 -6.36
C ASN A 61 2.82 -13.50 -7.75
N GLN A 62 2.72 -12.74 -8.83
CA GLN A 62 2.95 -13.28 -10.17
C GLN A 62 4.42 -13.10 -10.55
N PRO A 63 5.16 -14.17 -10.91
CA PRO A 63 6.38 -14.01 -11.69
C PRO A 63 6.03 -13.22 -12.94
N SER A 64 6.52 -11.98 -13.02
CA SER A 64 6.22 -11.04 -14.08
C SER A 64 6.71 -11.58 -15.42
N THR A 65 5.84 -12.33 -16.10
CA THR A 65 6.00 -12.71 -17.52
C THR A 65 5.14 -11.82 -18.42
N ARG A 66 4.34 -10.92 -17.85
CA ARG A 66 3.49 -10.00 -18.60
C ARG A 66 3.99 -8.56 -18.48
N PRO A 67 4.34 -7.89 -19.59
CA PRO A 67 4.75 -6.50 -19.58
C PRO A 67 3.69 -5.61 -18.90
N PRO A 68 4.10 -4.59 -18.13
CA PRO A 68 3.17 -3.67 -17.49
C PRO A 68 2.35 -2.97 -18.58
N SER A 69 1.07 -3.34 -18.68
CA SER A 69 0.14 -2.67 -19.59
C SER A 69 -0.18 -1.30 -19.00
N LYS A 70 0.59 -0.30 -19.39
CA LYS A 70 0.23 1.11 -19.21
C LYS A 70 -1.02 1.37 -20.05
N THR A 71 -2.18 1.44 -19.41
CA THR A 71 -3.43 1.85 -20.08
C THR A 71 -3.34 3.35 -20.38
N THR A 72 -2.74 3.70 -21.51
CA THR A 72 -2.81 5.05 -22.06
C THR A 72 -4.12 5.19 -22.83
N THR A 73 -5.13 5.72 -22.17
CA THR A 73 -6.37 6.16 -22.84
C THR A 73 -6.04 7.37 -23.71
N LYS A 74 -5.88 7.16 -25.02
CA LYS A 74 -5.74 8.25 -25.99
C LYS A 74 -7.10 8.96 -26.15
N PRO A 75 -7.16 10.31 -26.17
CA PRO A 75 -8.42 10.99 -26.41
C PRO A 75 -8.87 10.77 -27.87
N THR A 76 -10.08 10.24 -28.03
CA THR A 76 -10.76 10.11 -29.32
C THR A 76 -11.28 11.49 -29.74
N VAL A 77 -10.86 11.97 -30.91
CA VAL A 77 -11.36 13.21 -31.52
C VAL A 77 -12.86 13.05 -31.77
N ILE A 78 -13.68 13.86 -31.09
CA ILE A 78 -15.13 13.87 -31.29
C ILE A 78 -15.42 14.72 -32.54
N ILE A 79 -15.72 14.06 -33.66
CA ILE A 79 -16.32 14.70 -34.83
C ILE A 79 -17.82 14.79 -34.55
N ASN A 80 -18.43 15.97 -34.74
CA ASN A 80 -19.86 16.23 -34.49
C ASN A 80 -20.76 15.49 -35.50
N HIS A 81 -20.83 14.17 -35.40
CA HIS A 81 -21.79 13.34 -36.12
C HIS A 81 -22.75 12.67 -35.12
N PRO A 82 -24.08 12.82 -35.29
CA PRO A 82 -25.03 12.08 -34.50
C PRO A 82 -25.10 10.64 -35.04
N SER A 83 -24.46 9.72 -34.31
CA SER A 83 -24.60 8.28 -34.55
C SER A 83 -24.81 7.59 -33.20
N THR A 84 -26.05 7.16 -32.97
CA THR A 84 -26.51 6.40 -31.80
C THR A 84 -26.06 4.93 -31.87
N ARG A 85 -24.74 4.71 -31.96
CA ARG A 85 -24.17 3.37 -31.85
C ARG A 85 -23.95 3.05 -30.37
N PRO A 86 -24.53 1.95 -29.82
CA PRO A 86 -24.16 1.51 -28.49
C PRO A 86 -22.67 1.18 -28.45
N LEU A 87 -21.98 1.68 -27.43
CA LEU A 87 -20.57 1.46 -27.17
C LEU A 87 -20.28 -0.06 -27.14
N PRO A 88 -19.20 -0.56 -27.77
CA PRO A 88 -18.81 -1.95 -27.59
C PRO A 88 -18.50 -2.17 -26.11
N THR A 89 -19.31 -2.96 -25.42
CA THR A 89 -19.05 -3.44 -24.07
C THR A 89 -17.78 -4.28 -24.12
N VAL A 90 -16.67 -3.69 -23.67
CA VAL A 90 -15.43 -4.44 -23.43
C VAL A 90 -15.73 -5.37 -22.26
N THR A 91 -16.10 -6.62 -22.55
CA THR A 91 -16.17 -7.68 -21.56
C THR A 91 -14.73 -8.06 -21.19
N THR A 92 -14.05 -7.22 -20.41
CA THR A 92 -12.84 -7.63 -19.71
C THR A 92 -13.18 -8.88 -18.92
N PRO A 93 -12.44 -9.99 -19.06
CA PRO A 93 -12.61 -11.11 -18.16
C PRO A 93 -12.34 -10.59 -16.75
N LYS A 94 -13.38 -10.60 -15.91
CA LYS A 94 -13.26 -10.37 -14.47
C LYS A 94 -12.11 -11.26 -13.98
N PRO A 95 -11.03 -10.71 -13.40
CA PRO A 95 -9.95 -11.53 -12.88
C PRO A 95 -10.56 -12.57 -11.94
N SER A 96 -10.41 -13.85 -12.29
CA SER A 96 -10.93 -14.96 -11.50
C SER A 96 -10.38 -14.87 -10.08
N HIS A 97 -11.19 -15.27 -9.09
CA HIS A 97 -11.05 -15.27 -7.63
C HIS A 97 -9.71 -15.77 -7.00
N GLN A 98 -8.67 -16.01 -7.79
CA GLN A 98 -7.37 -16.57 -7.41
C GLN A 98 -6.50 -15.61 -6.55
N TYR A 99 -6.83 -14.31 -6.51
CA TYR A 99 -6.07 -13.29 -5.76
C TYR A 99 -6.47 -13.13 -4.28
N ARG A 100 -7.48 -13.89 -3.81
CA ARG A 100 -7.91 -13.84 -2.39
C ARG A 100 -7.08 -14.75 -1.48
N ASN A 101 -6.12 -15.49 -2.04
CA ASN A 101 -5.30 -16.43 -1.28
C ASN A 101 -4.01 -15.75 -0.85
N CYS A 102 -4.05 -15.12 0.32
CA CYS A 102 -2.83 -14.76 1.02
C CYS A 102 -2.14 -16.01 1.58
N SER A 103 -0.83 -15.91 1.80
CA SER A 103 -0.08 -16.94 2.53
C SER A 103 -0.74 -17.23 3.89
N PHE A 104 -0.56 -18.45 4.41
CA PHE A 104 -1.12 -18.82 5.71
C PHE A 104 -0.70 -17.81 6.80
N GLY A 105 -1.67 -17.29 7.55
CA GLY A 105 -1.44 -16.27 8.59
C GLY A 105 -1.49 -14.82 8.12
N TRP A 106 -1.71 -14.57 6.82
CA TRP A 106 -1.87 -13.23 6.26
C TRP A 106 -3.35 -12.92 5.98
N VAL A 107 -3.75 -11.67 6.14
CA VAL A 107 -5.13 -11.22 5.96
C VAL A 107 -5.26 -10.45 4.65
N TYR A 108 -6.24 -10.80 3.83
CA TYR A 108 -6.51 -10.15 2.55
C TYR A 108 -7.40 -8.91 2.76
N PHE A 109 -6.98 -7.76 2.23
CA PHE A 109 -7.81 -6.57 2.13
C PHE A 109 -8.25 -6.37 0.68
N GLU A 110 -9.55 -6.48 0.45
CA GLU A 110 -10.11 -6.42 -0.90
C GLU A 110 -9.92 -5.07 -1.61
N PRO A 111 -10.11 -3.91 -0.94
CA PRO A 111 -9.98 -2.60 -1.57
C PRO A 111 -8.58 -2.31 -2.15
N THR A 112 -7.51 -2.83 -1.52
CA THR A 112 -6.13 -2.66 -2.00
C THR A 112 -5.63 -3.84 -2.81
N HIS A 113 -6.38 -4.96 -2.83
CA HIS A 113 -5.93 -6.25 -3.34
C HIS A 113 -4.58 -6.66 -2.73
N SER A 114 -4.35 -6.39 -1.44
CA SER A 114 -3.10 -6.68 -0.74
C SER A 114 -3.31 -7.66 0.41
N CYS A 115 -2.25 -8.36 0.74
CA CYS A 115 -2.15 -9.24 1.89
C CYS A 115 -1.33 -8.56 2.99
N TYR A 116 -1.81 -8.64 4.24
CA TYR A 116 -1.17 -8.01 5.41
C TYR A 116 -0.77 -9.10 6.41
N GLY A 117 0.51 -9.09 6.79
CA GLY A 117 1.12 -10.03 7.72
C GLY A 117 1.38 -9.35 9.05
N TYR A 118 0.58 -9.71 10.06
CA TYR A 118 0.73 -9.20 11.41
C TYR A 118 1.76 -10.05 12.14
N ASN A 119 2.93 -9.49 12.40
CA ASN A 119 3.96 -10.22 13.12
C ASN A 119 3.58 -10.36 14.60
N ASN A 120 3.76 -11.57 15.14
CA ASN A 120 3.32 -11.95 16.48
C ASN A 120 3.66 -10.88 17.53
N LYS A 121 2.62 -10.44 18.25
CA LYS A 121 2.66 -9.46 19.34
C LYS A 121 3.75 -9.85 20.35
N GLY A 122 4.92 -9.25 20.23
CA GLY A 122 6.10 -9.57 21.05
C GLY A 122 7.43 -9.42 20.32
N ILE A 123 7.42 -9.52 18.98
CA ILE A 123 8.60 -9.22 18.17
C ILE A 123 8.59 -7.72 17.85
N MET A 124 9.59 -7.00 18.36
CA MET A 124 9.82 -5.60 18.04
C MET A 124 11.14 -5.48 17.30
N MET A 125 11.12 -4.82 16.15
CA MET A 125 12.29 -4.58 15.32
C MET A 125 12.42 -3.09 15.06
N ASN A 126 13.65 -2.61 14.89
CA ASN A 126 13.86 -1.29 14.31
C ASN A 126 13.42 -1.30 12.84
N TRP A 127 13.28 -0.12 12.25
CA TRP A 127 12.75 0.03 10.89
C TRP A 127 13.52 -0.82 9.87
N THR A 128 14.86 -0.77 9.89
CA THR A 128 15.71 -1.50 8.93
C THR A 128 15.56 -3.01 9.05
N SER A 129 15.53 -3.54 10.27
CA SER A 129 15.34 -4.96 10.53
C SER A 129 13.93 -5.42 10.14
N ALA A 130 12.92 -4.61 10.42
CA ALA A 130 11.52 -4.90 10.08
C ALA A 130 11.30 -4.94 8.56
N GLU A 131 11.84 -3.96 7.83
CA GLU A 131 11.81 -3.93 6.36
C GLU A 131 12.56 -5.14 5.78
N THR A 132 13.75 -5.47 6.31
CA THR A 132 14.49 -6.67 5.88
C THR A 132 13.67 -7.94 6.09
N PHE A 133 12.95 -8.05 7.20
CA PHE A 133 12.08 -9.19 7.48
C PHE A 133 10.92 -9.28 6.48
N CYS A 134 10.26 -8.16 6.17
CA CYS A 134 9.20 -8.16 5.16
C CYS A 134 9.74 -8.54 3.77
N ASN A 135 10.90 -8.00 3.38
CA ASN A 135 11.56 -8.35 2.11
C ASN A 135 11.89 -9.84 2.02
N SER A 136 12.29 -10.47 3.13
CA SER A 136 12.55 -11.92 3.16
C SER A 136 11.31 -12.78 2.86
N GLN A 137 10.11 -12.21 2.96
CA GLN A 137 8.83 -12.83 2.62
C GLN A 137 8.29 -12.35 1.26
N GLY A 138 9.07 -11.60 0.47
CA GLY A 138 8.64 -10.98 -0.79
C GLY A 138 7.70 -9.79 -0.59
N ALA A 139 7.65 -9.24 0.62
CA ALA A 139 6.78 -8.15 1.03
C ALA A 139 7.59 -6.90 1.38
N HIS A 140 6.90 -5.83 1.74
CA HIS A 140 7.49 -4.62 2.32
C HIS A 140 6.81 -4.29 3.65
N LEU A 141 7.34 -3.34 4.42
CA LEU A 141 6.55 -2.71 5.48
C LEU A 141 5.25 -2.16 4.88
N ALA A 142 4.16 -2.30 5.62
CA ALA A 142 2.85 -1.86 5.15
C ALA A 142 2.84 -0.36 4.86
N SER A 143 2.54 -0.03 3.61
CA SER A 143 2.06 1.27 3.18
C SER A 143 0.58 1.44 3.52
N ILE A 144 0.15 2.70 3.66
CA ILE A 144 -1.25 3.05 3.96
C ILE A 144 -1.66 4.19 3.03
N HIS A 145 -2.71 3.98 2.26
CA HIS A 145 -3.18 4.86 1.18
C HIS A 145 -4.61 5.35 1.38
N SER A 146 -5.31 4.87 2.40
CA SER A 146 -6.66 5.35 2.71
C SER A 146 -7.02 5.14 4.18
N TYR A 147 -8.08 5.84 4.60
CA TYR A 147 -8.65 5.68 5.92
C TYR A 147 -9.20 4.26 6.13
N GLU A 148 -9.81 3.66 5.10
CA GLU A 148 -10.32 2.28 5.18
C GLU A 148 -9.19 1.26 5.38
N GLU A 149 -8.03 1.50 4.77
CA GLU A 149 -6.84 0.68 4.97
C GLU A 149 -6.28 0.83 6.38
N GLN A 150 -6.19 2.05 6.91
CA GLN A 150 -5.82 2.30 8.31
C GLN A 150 -6.77 1.57 9.27
N MET A 151 -8.08 1.67 9.04
CA MET A 151 -9.09 1.01 9.87
C MET A 151 -9.00 -0.51 9.81
N PHE A 152 -8.72 -1.06 8.62
CA PHE A 152 -8.47 -2.48 8.45
C PHE A 152 -7.23 -2.93 9.25
N ILE A 153 -6.16 -2.12 9.19
CA ILE A 153 -4.92 -2.37 9.94
C ILE A 153 -5.17 -2.36 11.45
N ASN A 154 -5.96 -1.42 11.97
CA ASN A 154 -6.28 -1.29 13.39
C ASN A 154 -7.11 -2.47 13.94
N GLY A 155 -7.90 -3.13 13.09
CA GLY A 155 -8.89 -4.13 13.49
C GLY A 155 -8.40 -5.58 13.63
N ASN A 156 -7.13 -5.87 13.34
CA ASN A 156 -6.55 -7.22 13.36
C ASN A 156 -5.28 -7.26 14.26
#